data_AF-A0A1I7FB55-F1
#
_entry.id   AF-A0A1I7FB55-F1
#
_cell.length_a   1.000
_cell.length_b   1.000
_cell.length_c   1.000
_cell.angle_alpha   90.00
_cell.angle_beta   90.00
_cell.angle_gamma   90.00
#
_symmetry.space_group_name_H-M   'P 1'
#
loop_
_entity.id
_entity.type
_entity.pdbx_description
1 polymer ?
#
loop_
_entity_poly.entity_id
_entity_poly.type
_entity_poly.pdbx_seq_one_letter_code
_entity_poly.pdbx_strand_id
1 'polypeptide(L)'
;MRFHGFVGFCIQTETAPDVWKPVPSEKEYSGEVLQKTNRSVEVTTSTNDNIVINSRISIVADPYINQHFPSIKYVKWNNNYWEVTSVDQTNYPRIILNLGEVYNGPTVEPEQSTP
;
A
#
# COMPACT_ATOMS: atom_id res chain seq x y z
N MET A 1 11.62 -14.21 2.87
CA MET A 1 12.24 -13.34 1.82
C MET A 1 12.23 -11.91 2.33
N ARG A 2 13.32 -11.15 2.22
CA ARG A 2 13.33 -9.75 2.68
C ARG A 2 12.42 -8.89 1.81
N PHE A 3 11.57 -8.09 2.44
CA PHE A 3 10.75 -7.07 1.80
C PHE A 3 11.43 -5.72 2.00
N HIS A 4 11.61 -4.99 0.91
CA HIS A 4 12.00 -3.59 0.91
C HIS A 4 11.09 -2.90 -0.11
N GLY A 5 10.26 -1.97 0.36
CA GLY A 5 9.27 -1.31 -0.46
C GLY A 5 8.67 -0.10 0.22
N PHE A 6 7.92 0.68 -0.54
CA PHE A 6 7.26 1.88 -0.04
C PHE A 6 5.84 1.54 0.39
N VAL A 7 5.40 2.06 1.53
CA VAL A 7 4.01 2.01 1.97
C VAL A 7 3.42 3.39 1.79
N GLY A 8 2.33 3.45 1.04
CA GLY A 8 1.54 4.64 0.79
C GLY A 8 0.46 4.83 1.86
N PHE A 9 0.46 6.02 2.44
CA PHE A 9 -0.53 6.53 3.38
C PHE A 9 -1.32 7.63 2.69
N CYS A 10 -2.61 7.73 2.99
CA CYS A 10 -3.47 8.81 2.57
C CYS A 10 -3.99 9.51 3.82
N ILE A 11 -3.38 10.64 4.14
CA ILE A 11 -3.66 11.40 5.36
C ILE A 11 -4.52 12.61 4.97
N GLN A 12 -5.63 12.82 5.66
CA GLN A 12 -6.41 14.04 5.48
C GLN A 12 -5.70 15.18 6.20
N THR A 13 -5.25 16.17 5.44
CA THR A 13 -4.63 17.38 6.00
C THR A 13 -5.42 18.61 5.57
N GLU A 14 -5.57 19.56 6.50
CA GLU A 14 -6.12 20.88 6.22
C GLU A 14 -5.10 21.65 5.37
N THR A 15 -5.42 21.86 4.09
CA THR A 15 -4.52 22.59 3.16
C THR A 15 -4.85 24.08 3.13
N ALA A 16 -6.09 24.43 3.48
CA ALA A 16 -6.61 25.79 3.60
C ALA A 16 -7.73 25.78 4.65
N PRO A 17 -8.09 26.93 5.27
CA PRO A 17 -9.20 26.99 6.21
C PRO A 17 -10.46 26.37 5.60
N ASP A 18 -10.99 25.35 6.28
CA ASP A 18 -12.19 24.56 5.89
C ASP A 18 -12.00 23.62 4.66
N VAL A 19 -10.77 23.46 4.16
CA VAL A 19 -10.48 22.57 3.01
C VAL A 19 -9.56 21.43 3.44
N TRP A 20 -10.15 20.25 3.63
CA TRP A 20 -9.45 19.01 3.92
C TRP A 20 -9.16 18.25 2.63
N LYS A 21 -7.88 18.05 2.32
CA LYS A 21 -7.46 17.26 1.15
C LYS A 21 -6.75 15.99 1.59
N PRO A 22 -7.00 14.86 0.91
CA PRO A 22 -6.20 13.66 1.07
C PRO A 22 -4.80 13.92 0.49
N VAL A 23 -3.78 13.93 1.33
CA VAL A 23 -2.39 14.00 0.91
C VAL A 23 -1.81 12.59 0.93
N PRO A 24 -1.46 12.04 -0.24
CA PRO A 24 -0.73 10.79 -0.29
C PRO A 24 0.69 11.02 0.27
N SER A 25 1.21 10.07 1.03
CA SER A 25 2.53 10.11 1.63
C SER A 25 3.13 8.70 1.53
N GLU A 26 4.34 8.58 1.02
CA GLU A 26 5.03 7.28 0.90
C GLU A 26 6.18 7.23 1.89
N LYS A 27 6.34 6.10 2.56
CA LYS A 27 7.51 5.83 3.41
C LYS A 27 8.07 4.45 3.13
N GLU A 28 9.39 4.36 3.11
CA GLU A 28 10.09 3.10 2.94
C GLU A 28 10.01 2.28 4.23
N TYR A 29 9.61 1.01 4.11
CA TYR A 29 9.65 0.06 5.21
C TYR A 29 10.39 -1.20 4.80
N SER A 30 11.12 -1.73 5.78
CA SER A 30 11.81 -3.00 5.66
C SER A 30 11.06 -4.08 6.44
N GLY A 31 11.09 -5.29 5.90
CA GLY A 31 10.32 -6.39 6.45
C GLY A 31 10.62 -7.73 5.81
N GLU A 32 9.62 -8.59 5.84
CA GLU A 32 9.67 -9.93 5.26
C GLU A 32 8.33 -10.26 4.59
N VAL A 33 8.40 -10.82 3.38
CA VAL A 33 7.23 -11.42 2.73
C VAL A 33 6.94 -12.75 3.41
N LEU A 34 5.83 -12.82 4.16
CA LEU A 34 5.38 -14.02 4.87
C LEU A 34 4.73 -15.01 3.92
N GLN A 35 3.94 -14.51 2.99
CA GLN A 35 3.25 -15.33 2.00
C GLN A 35 3.30 -14.64 0.65
N LYS A 36 4.00 -15.26 -0.28
CA LYS A 36 3.95 -14.92 -1.70
C LYS A 36 2.90 -15.83 -2.32
N THR A 37 1.64 -15.43 -2.30
CA THR A 37 0.62 -16.22 -3.01
C THR A 37 0.88 -16.10 -4.51
N ASN A 38 0.79 -17.24 -5.19
CA ASN A 38 0.89 -17.30 -6.64
C ASN A 38 -0.16 -16.37 -7.24
N ARG A 39 0.26 -15.52 -8.19
CA ARG A 39 -0.58 -14.65 -8.99
C ARG A 39 -1.79 -15.45 -9.50
N SER A 40 -2.95 -15.25 -8.89
CA SER A 40 -4.23 -15.70 -9.43
C SER A 40 -4.64 -14.67 -10.47
N VAL A 41 -4.27 -14.91 -11.73
CA VAL A 41 -4.82 -14.11 -12.83
C VAL A 41 -6.26 -14.57 -13.01
N GLU A 42 -7.19 -13.87 -12.40
CA GLU A 42 -8.59 -14.02 -12.71
C GLU A 42 -8.82 -13.30 -14.05
N VAL A 43 -8.58 -14.02 -15.16
CA VAL A 43 -8.88 -13.53 -16.51
C VAL A 43 -10.40 -13.50 -16.65
N THR A 44 -11.02 -12.48 -16.07
CA THR A 44 -12.38 -12.12 -16.41
C THR A 44 -12.33 -11.50 -17.81
N THR A 45 -13.16 -12.01 -18.71
CA THR A 45 -13.14 -11.83 -20.17
C THR A 45 -13.46 -10.41 -20.65
N SER A 46 -12.93 -9.36 -20.01
CA SER A 46 -13.37 -7.98 -20.21
C SER A 46 -12.22 -6.98 -20.15
N THR A 47 -11.27 -7.03 -21.10
CA THR A 47 -10.29 -5.97 -21.49
C THR A 47 -9.39 -5.32 -20.41
N ASN A 48 -9.71 -5.46 -19.12
CA ASN A 48 -9.01 -4.93 -17.98
C ASN A 48 -8.61 -6.15 -17.13
N ASP A 49 -7.38 -6.62 -17.31
CA ASP A 49 -6.83 -7.69 -16.48
C ASP A 49 -6.75 -7.22 -15.02
N ASN A 50 -7.71 -7.63 -14.18
CA ASN A 50 -7.63 -7.33 -12.75
C ASN A 50 -6.71 -8.34 -12.07
N ILE A 51 -5.49 -7.91 -11.73
CA ILE A 51 -4.50 -8.77 -11.10
C ILE A 51 -4.74 -8.73 -9.59
N VAL A 52 -5.41 -9.75 -9.08
CA VAL A 52 -5.59 -9.96 -7.63
C VAL A 52 -4.47 -10.85 -7.12
N ILE A 53 -3.77 -10.41 -6.08
CA ILE A 53 -2.84 -11.23 -5.31
C ILE A 53 -3.38 -11.39 -3.89
N ASN A 54 -2.99 -12.47 -3.22
CA ASN A 54 -3.22 -12.64 -1.79
C ASN A 54 -1.87 -12.71 -1.08
N SER A 55 -1.10 -11.62 -1.14
CA SER A 55 0.25 -11.61 -0.56
C SER A 55 0.23 -11.01 0.83
N ARG A 56 1.01 -11.59 1.75
CA ARG A 56 1.14 -11.10 3.11
C ARG A 56 2.55 -10.65 3.37
N ILE A 57 2.71 -9.40 3.76
CA ILE A 57 4.00 -8.78 4.01
C ILE A 57 4.06 -8.36 5.47
N SER A 58 5.01 -8.91 6.21
CA SER A 58 5.34 -8.41 7.53
C SER A 58 6.27 -7.23 7.41
N ILE A 59 5.92 -6.09 7.98
CA ILE A 59 6.82 -4.94 8.11
C ILE A 59 7.01 -4.60 9.58
N VAL A 60 8.14 -3.98 9.90
CA VAL A 60 8.38 -3.46 11.24
C VAL A 60 7.56 -2.17 11.39
N ALA A 61 6.71 -2.13 12.41
CA ALA A 61 5.85 -0.98 12.68
C ALA A 61 6.62 0.07 13.45
N ASP A 62 6.87 1.20 12.79
CA ASP A 62 7.37 2.40 13.44
C ASP A 62 6.22 3.11 14.19
N PRO A 63 6.54 4.02 15.14
CA PRO A 63 5.54 4.85 15.81
C PRO A 63 4.57 5.54 14.83
N TYR A 64 5.07 5.88 13.63
CA TYR A 64 4.28 6.47 12.56
C TYR A 64 3.21 5.51 12.01
N ILE A 65 3.56 4.26 11.72
CA ILE A 65 2.59 3.25 11.27
C ILE A 65 1.54 2.99 12.34
N ASN A 66 1.94 2.94 13.61
CA ASN A 66 1.00 2.69 14.68
C ASN A 66 -0.05 3.81 14.83
N GLN A 67 0.31 5.04 14.44
CA GLN A 67 -0.62 6.18 14.43
C GLN A 67 -1.41 6.29 13.11
N HIS A 68 -0.81 5.90 11.99
CA HIS A 68 -1.35 6.10 10.64
C HIS A 68 -1.73 4.81 9.91
N PHE A 69 -1.86 3.67 10.60
CA PHE A 69 -2.30 2.43 9.98
C PHE A 69 -3.67 2.51 9.27
N PRO A 70 -4.70 3.25 9.73
CA PRO A 70 -5.95 3.37 8.98
C PRO A 70 -5.79 4.23 7.72
N SER A 71 -4.72 5.03 7.66
CA SER A 71 -4.37 5.82 6.48
C SER A 71 -3.62 4.99 5.43
N ILE A 72 -3.17 3.77 5.72
CA ILE A 72 -2.49 2.92 4.74
C ILE A 72 -3.47 2.59 3.60
N LYS A 73 -3.05 2.82 2.36
CA LYS A 73 -3.85 2.53 1.16
C LYS A 73 -3.19 1.53 0.23
N TYR A 74 -1.89 1.67 0.00
CA TYR A 74 -1.18 0.82 -0.94
C TYR A 74 0.26 0.56 -0.50
N VAL A 75 0.88 -0.44 -1.13
CA VAL A 75 2.29 -0.77 -0.98
C VAL A 75 2.92 -0.89 -2.35
N LYS A 76 4.02 -0.18 -2.57
CA LYS A 76 4.89 -0.34 -3.73
C LYS A 76 5.77 -1.55 -3.53
N TRP A 77 5.50 -2.61 -4.29
CA TRP A 77 6.29 -3.82 -4.29
C TRP A 77 6.54 -4.30 -5.71
N ASN A 78 7.80 -4.63 -6.01
CA ASN A 78 8.21 -5.10 -7.34
C ASN A 78 7.78 -4.15 -8.47
N ASN A 79 7.98 -2.83 -8.25
CA ASN A 79 7.63 -1.75 -9.17
C ASN A 79 6.13 -1.64 -9.52
N ASN A 80 5.25 -2.25 -8.72
CA ASN A 80 3.81 -2.14 -8.83
C ASN A 80 3.20 -1.68 -7.51
N TYR A 81 2.08 -0.98 -7.58
CA TYR A 81 1.31 -0.56 -6.41
C TYR A 81 0.25 -1.61 -6.11
N TRP A 82 0.25 -2.12 -4.89
CA TRP A 82 -0.69 -3.13 -4.43
C TRP A 82 -1.59 -2.53 -3.37
N GLU A 83 -2.89 -2.71 -3.52
CA GLU A 83 -3.85 -2.24 -2.52
C GLU A 83 -3.75 -3.07 -1.25
N VAL A 84 -3.77 -2.38 -0.12
CA VAL A 84 -3.79 -3.02 1.21
C VAL A 84 -5.25 -3.25 1.58
N THR A 85 -5.66 -4.52 1.60
CA THR A 85 -7.04 -4.92 1.93
C THR A 85 -7.25 -5.00 3.44
N SER A 86 -6.22 -5.39 4.19
CA SER A 86 -6.27 -5.38 5.65
C SER A 86 -4.89 -5.27 6.28
N VAL A 87 -4.87 -4.76 7.51
CA VAL A 87 -3.67 -4.56 8.33
C VAL A 87 -3.86 -5.31 9.64
N ASP A 88 -3.06 -6.34 9.87
CA ASP A 88 -3.05 -7.09 11.13
C ASP A 88 -1.94 -6.57 12.04
N GLN A 89 -2.34 -5.95 13.16
CA GLN A 89 -1.41 -5.42 14.17
C GLN A 89 -1.10 -6.39 15.33
N THR A 90 -1.48 -7.65 15.20
CA THR A 90 -1.43 -8.64 16.28
C THR A 90 -0.02 -8.97 16.79
N ASN A 91 1.03 -8.66 16.01
CA ASN A 91 2.40 -9.12 16.27
C ASN A 91 3.39 -8.00 16.63
N TYR A 92 3.05 -7.08 17.53
CA TYR A 92 3.94 -5.98 17.93
C TYR A 92 5.37 -6.46 18.27
N PRO A 93 6.44 -5.85 17.72
CA PRO A 93 6.49 -4.61 16.92
C PRO A 93 6.31 -4.78 15.40
N ARG A 94 5.81 -5.92 14.93
CA ARG A 94 5.56 -6.21 13.51
C ARG A 94 4.08 -6.12 13.18
N ILE A 95 3.78 -5.61 12.00
CA ILE A 95 2.43 -5.64 11.43
C ILE A 95 2.45 -6.48 10.16
N ILE A 96 1.32 -7.10 9.84
CA ILE A 96 1.14 -7.87 8.61
C ILE A 96 0.19 -7.09 7.72
N LEU A 97 0.63 -6.77 6.52
CA LEU A 97 -0.16 -6.16 5.47
C LEU A 97 -0.65 -7.26 4.54
N ASN A 98 -1.98 -7.36 4.41
CA ASN A 98 -2.62 -8.20 3.42
C ASN A 98 -2.82 -7.38 2.15
N LEU A 99 -2.17 -7.82 1.08
CA LEU A 99 -2.27 -7.22 -0.25
C LEU A 99 -3.36 -7.92 -1.05
N GLY A 100 -4.13 -7.12 -1.80
CA GLY A 100 -5.20 -7.57 -2.69
C GLY A 100 -4.88 -7.30 -4.15
N GLU A 101 -5.68 -6.45 -4.77
CA GLU A 101 -5.54 -6.09 -6.19
C GLU A 101 -4.48 -5.01 -6.45
N VAL A 102 -4.24 -4.73 -7.73
CA VAL A 102 -3.34 -3.64 -8.15
C VAL A 102 -4.02 -2.30 -7.85
N TYR A 103 -3.31 -1.44 -7.13
CA TYR A 103 -3.80 -0.11 -6.81
C TYR A 103 -3.66 0.82 -8.02
N ASN A 104 -4.80 1.25 -8.56
CA ASN A 104 -4.89 2.22 -9.67
C ASN A 104 -5.27 3.63 -9.21
N GLY A 105 -5.16 3.92 -7.92
CA GLY A 105 -5.58 5.19 -7.33
C GLY A 105 -4.49 6.27 -7.26
N PRO A 106 -4.81 7.43 -6.65
CA PRO A 106 -3.88 8.55 -6.52
C PRO A 106 -2.66 8.15 -5.67
N THR A 107 -1.50 8.15 -6.31
CA THR A 107 -0.19 7.82 -5.73
C THR A 107 0.61 9.11 -5.54
N VAL A 108 1.67 9.12 -4.71
CA VAL A 108 2.54 10.30 -4.51
C VAL A 108 3.33 10.67 -5.78
N GLU A 109 3.26 9.84 -6.82
CA GLU A 109 3.93 10.05 -8.09
C GLU A 109 3.49 11.38 -8.74
N PRO A 110 4.47 12.19 -9.18
CA PRO A 110 4.35 13.63 -9.19
C PRO A 110 3.41 14.09 -10.30
N GLU A 111 2.63 15.11 -9.99
CA GLU A 111 2.06 15.98 -11.01
C GLU A 111 3.18 16.41 -11.99
N GLN A 112 3.03 15.98 -13.25
CA GLN A 112 3.53 16.64 -14.48
C GLN A 112 5.03 16.53 -14.81
N SER A 113 5.43 15.46 -15.52
CA SER A 113 6.31 15.65 -16.69
C SER A 113 5.41 15.76 -17.92
N THR A 114 4.82 16.94 -18.11
CA THR A 114 4.20 17.32 -19.39
C THR A 114 5.28 18.05 -20.19
N PRO A 115 5.65 17.58 -21.40
CA PRO A 115 6.59 18.28 -22.26
C PRO A 115 6.03 19.60 -22.81
#